data_AF-A0A485ARL8-F1
#
_entry.id   AF-A0A485ARL8-F1
#
_cell.length_a   1.000
_cell.length_b   1.000
_cell.length_c   1.000
_cell.angle_alpha   90.00
_cell.angle_beta   90.00
_cell.angle_gamma   90.00
#
_symmetry.space_group_name_H-M   'P 1'
#
loop_
_entity.id
_entity.type
_entity.pdbx_description
1 polymer ?
#
loop_
_entity_poly.entity_id
_entity_poly.type
_entity_poly.pdbx_seq_one_letter_code
_entity_poly.pdbx_strand_id
1 'polypeptide(L)'
;MNNVLGFLEEKLMPIAAKTAQQRHLGAIRGAYVSFMPFIIVGSILLVISSFPNQSYQQFMSHSFGNNWSAIIEIPFNAVFSTMSLFISFLVAYRLAEHYGSDRISCGILALVSFLILTPFIKVADNGGITVMPVEWIGTKGLFVAMIGSLLWTELFCWLKRKKLVIKMPEGVPPAVQESFAALIPALVVMILVLAIRIGFENTHYQTIHQFIYEVVATPVRHFGTSYFGALMTVFSITILWSVGINSGSMVNGIIRPLWMENQTDNIAAIQAGVTPPHIITEQFFDMIWMGGAGATLSLVIAMLIFARSKSMREVARLGGWGIGL
;
A
#
# COMPACT_ATOMS: atom_id res chain seq x y z
N MET A 1 -5.22 -3.55 38.71
CA MET A 1 -4.76 -4.39 37.58
C MET A 1 -5.88 -5.20 36.93
N ASN A 2 -6.85 -5.76 37.68
CA ASN A 2 -7.95 -6.55 37.10
C ASN A 2 -8.91 -5.77 36.18
N ASN A 3 -9.11 -4.46 36.40
CA ASN A 3 -10.04 -3.66 35.59
C ASN A 3 -9.51 -3.27 34.20
N VAL A 4 -8.19 -3.12 34.03
CA VAL A 4 -7.59 -2.71 32.75
C VAL A 4 -7.44 -3.91 31.82
N LEU A 5 -6.93 -5.04 32.33
CA LEU A 5 -6.84 -6.29 31.58
C LEU A 5 -8.24 -6.81 31.19
N GLY A 6 -9.20 -6.80 32.13
CA GLY A 6 -10.59 -7.17 31.82
C GLY A 6 -11.24 -6.25 30.77
N PHE A 7 -11.02 -4.94 30.84
CA PHE A 7 -11.52 -4.01 29.81
C PHE A 7 -10.87 -4.26 28.43
N LEU A 8 -9.55 -4.50 28.39
CA LEU A 8 -8.83 -4.81 27.15
C LEU A 8 -9.35 -6.11 26.52
N GLU A 9 -9.59 -7.14 27.34
CA GLU A 9 -10.08 -8.42 26.85
C GLU A 9 -11.56 -8.37 26.43
N GLU A 10 -12.44 -7.77 27.23
CA GLU A 10 -13.88 -7.77 26.96
C GLU A 10 -14.32 -6.77 25.89
N LYS A 11 -13.63 -5.62 25.78
CA LYS A 11 -14.04 -4.54 24.87
C LYS A 11 -13.09 -4.37 23.68
N LEU A 12 -11.78 -4.40 23.91
CA LEU A 12 -10.81 -4.08 22.87
C LEU A 12 -10.55 -5.26 21.93
N MET A 13 -10.43 -6.49 22.46
CA MET A 13 -10.23 -7.69 21.62
C MET A 13 -11.34 -7.92 20.59
N PRO A 14 -12.65 -7.85 20.92
CA PRO A 14 -13.71 -8.09 19.94
C PRO A 14 -13.73 -7.02 18.83
N ILE A 15 -13.46 -5.77 19.17
CA ILE A 15 -13.40 -4.67 18.19
C ILE A 15 -12.21 -4.89 17.26
N ALA A 16 -11.04 -5.16 17.81
CA ALA A 16 -9.83 -5.40 17.05
C ALA A 16 -9.94 -6.63 16.15
N ALA A 17 -10.53 -7.73 16.64
CA ALA A 17 -10.79 -8.93 15.85
C ALA A 17 -11.74 -8.63 14.68
N LYS A 18 -12.83 -7.90 14.92
CA LYS A 18 -13.76 -7.48 13.86
C LYS A 18 -13.08 -6.61 12.81
N THR A 19 -12.24 -5.65 13.22
CA THR A 19 -11.49 -4.79 12.30
C THR A 19 -10.46 -5.60 11.50
N ALA A 20 -9.73 -6.50 12.15
CA ALA A 20 -8.74 -7.36 11.50
C ALA A 20 -9.38 -8.35 10.50
N GLN A 21 -10.61 -8.79 10.75
CA GLN A 21 -11.38 -9.68 9.87
C GLN A 21 -12.16 -8.92 8.80
N GLN A 22 -12.15 -7.59 8.79
CA GLN A 22 -12.88 -6.80 7.81
C GLN A 22 -12.24 -6.98 6.43
N ARG A 23 -13.01 -7.56 5.50
CA ARG A 23 -12.52 -8.01 4.18
C ARG A 23 -11.85 -6.95 3.31
N HIS A 24 -12.28 -5.69 3.38
CA HIS A 24 -11.74 -4.58 2.60
C HIS A 24 -10.37 -4.15 3.13
N LEU A 25 -10.24 -4.02 4.46
CA LEU A 25 -8.95 -3.79 5.11
C LEU A 25 -8.00 -4.97 4.85
N GLY A 26 -8.53 -6.20 4.94
CA GLY A 26 -7.80 -7.42 4.58
C GLY A 26 -7.30 -7.41 3.14
N ALA A 27 -8.11 -6.93 2.19
CA ALA A 27 -7.73 -6.81 0.78
C ALA A 27 -6.62 -5.77 0.56
N ILE A 28 -6.74 -4.59 1.15
CA ILE A 28 -5.68 -3.55 1.11
C ILE A 28 -4.38 -4.08 1.70
N ARG A 29 -4.45 -4.66 2.90
CA ARG A 29 -3.29 -5.28 3.55
C ARG A 29 -2.64 -6.34 2.67
N GLY A 30 -3.45 -7.26 2.14
CA GLY A 30 -2.97 -8.33 1.27
C GLY A 30 -2.30 -7.82 0.00
N ALA A 31 -2.80 -6.72 -0.57
CA ALA A 31 -2.19 -6.07 -1.72
C ALA A 31 -0.78 -5.53 -1.39
N TYR A 32 -0.65 -4.78 -0.30
CA TYR A 32 0.64 -4.24 0.15
C TYR A 32 1.67 -5.31 0.52
N VAL A 33 1.23 -6.41 1.13
CA VAL A 33 2.11 -7.56 1.41
C VAL A 33 2.61 -8.18 0.10
N SER A 34 1.72 -8.31 -0.89
CA SER A 34 2.09 -8.85 -2.21
C SER A 34 3.06 -7.92 -2.96
N PHE A 35 2.98 -6.62 -2.71
CA PHE A 35 3.81 -5.62 -3.38
C PHE A 35 5.15 -5.34 -2.67
N MET A 36 5.28 -5.74 -1.40
CA MET A 36 6.44 -5.45 -0.55
C MET A 36 7.80 -5.90 -1.12
N PRO A 37 7.96 -7.09 -1.73
CA PRO A 37 9.24 -7.50 -2.31
C PRO A 37 9.76 -6.53 -3.37
N PHE A 38 8.86 -5.96 -4.18
CA PHE A 38 9.22 -5.02 -5.25
C PHE A 38 9.67 -3.67 -4.68
N ILE A 39 9.00 -3.19 -3.64
CA ILE A 39 9.42 -1.98 -2.90
C ILE A 39 10.85 -2.16 -2.36
N ILE A 40 11.13 -3.31 -1.75
CA ILE A 40 12.46 -3.60 -1.17
C ILE A 40 13.53 -3.62 -2.27
N VAL A 41 13.30 -4.36 -3.36
CA VAL A 41 14.25 -4.45 -4.48
C VAL A 41 14.51 -3.07 -5.11
N GLY A 42 13.46 -2.30 -5.38
CA GLY A 42 13.59 -0.93 -5.90
C GLY A 42 14.38 -0.04 -4.96
N SER A 43 14.15 -0.16 -3.65
CA SER A 43 14.85 0.64 -2.63
C SER A 43 16.34 0.30 -2.53
N ILE A 44 16.72 -0.98 -2.69
CA ILE A 44 18.14 -1.38 -2.73
C ILE A 44 18.86 -0.69 -3.89
N LEU A 45 18.24 -0.66 -5.07
CA LEU A 45 18.82 0.01 -6.25
C LEU A 45 18.91 1.52 -6.07
N LEU A 46 17.93 2.14 -5.41
CA LEU A 46 18.00 3.55 -5.01
C LEU A 46 19.18 3.80 -4.06
N VAL A 47 19.39 2.94 -3.06
CA VAL A 47 20.52 3.08 -2.14
C VAL A 47 21.87 2.94 -2.85
N ILE A 48 21.98 2.02 -3.81
CA ILE A 48 23.20 1.84 -4.62
C ILE A 48 23.47 3.09 -5.45
N SER A 49 22.47 3.58 -6.18
CA SER A 49 22.62 4.79 -7.03
C SER A 49 22.88 6.06 -6.22
N SER A 50 22.21 6.22 -5.08
CA SER A 50 22.28 7.41 -4.23
C SER A 50 23.21 7.27 -3.02
N PHE A 51 24.16 6.32 -3.04
CA PHE A 51 25.04 6.10 -1.90
C PHE A 51 25.85 7.37 -1.57
N PRO A 52 25.82 7.88 -0.32
CA PRO A 52 26.31 9.21 0.04
C PRO A 52 27.84 9.23 0.24
N ASN A 53 28.59 8.84 -0.79
CA ASN A 53 30.05 8.88 -0.79
C ASN A 53 30.55 9.43 -2.13
N GLN A 54 31.25 10.56 -2.08
CA GLN A 54 31.70 11.26 -3.29
C GLN A 54 32.69 10.44 -4.13
N SER A 55 33.62 9.72 -3.49
CA SER A 55 34.59 8.86 -4.18
C SER A 55 33.90 7.70 -4.89
N TYR A 56 32.87 7.13 -4.28
CA TYR A 56 32.03 6.09 -4.89
C TYR A 56 31.28 6.62 -6.11
N GLN A 57 30.63 7.79 -5.99
CA GLN A 57 29.91 8.42 -7.09
C GLN A 57 30.83 8.73 -8.27
N GLN A 58 32.04 9.25 -8.00
CA GLN A 58 33.06 9.51 -9.01
C GLN A 58 33.54 8.22 -9.68
N PHE A 59 33.87 7.18 -8.89
CA PHE A 59 34.28 5.88 -9.41
C PHE A 59 33.22 5.29 -10.37
N MET A 60 31.96 5.25 -9.94
CA MET A 60 30.87 4.71 -10.75
C MET A 60 30.65 5.53 -12.02
N SER A 61 30.70 6.87 -11.94
CA SER A 61 30.58 7.74 -13.12
C SER A 61 31.73 7.58 -14.11
N HIS A 62 32.95 7.32 -13.63
CA HIS A 62 34.11 7.09 -14.48
C HIS A 62 34.04 5.71 -15.16
N SER A 63 33.61 4.68 -14.44
CA SER A 63 33.53 3.31 -14.97
C SER A 63 32.33 3.06 -15.88
N PHE A 64 31.17 3.66 -15.59
CA PHE A 64 29.90 3.36 -16.25
C PHE A 64 29.27 4.57 -16.97
N GLY A 65 29.90 5.75 -16.89
CA GLY A 65 29.43 6.99 -17.49
C GLY A 65 28.57 7.84 -16.55
N ASN A 66 28.42 9.13 -16.87
CA ASN A 66 27.74 10.12 -16.02
C ASN A 66 26.26 9.79 -15.72
N ASN A 67 25.60 8.97 -16.56
CA ASN A 67 24.19 8.62 -16.41
C ASN A 67 23.96 7.27 -15.69
N TRP A 68 24.99 6.67 -15.09
CA TRP A 68 24.90 5.35 -14.46
C TRP A 68 23.80 5.26 -13.39
N SER A 69 23.62 6.31 -12.57
CA SER A 69 22.63 6.36 -11.51
C SER A 69 21.21 6.27 -12.07
N ALA A 70 20.91 7.06 -13.11
CA ALA A 70 19.63 7.04 -13.80
C ALA A 70 19.30 5.66 -14.40
N ILE A 71 20.30 4.92 -14.88
CA ILE A 71 20.12 3.56 -15.40
C ILE A 71 19.76 2.58 -14.26
N ILE A 72 20.47 2.66 -13.14
CA ILE A 72 20.21 1.80 -11.97
C ILE A 72 18.86 2.12 -11.32
N GLU A 73 18.40 3.37 -11.40
CA GLU A 73 17.12 3.81 -10.85
C GLU A 73 15.90 3.42 -11.72
N ILE A 74 16.08 2.88 -12.94
CA ILE A 74 14.97 2.47 -13.81
C ILE A 74 13.97 1.54 -13.08
N PRO A 75 14.39 0.47 -12.39
CA PRO A 75 13.44 -0.41 -11.70
C PRO A 75 12.80 0.26 -10.47
N PHE A 76 13.53 1.13 -9.77
CA PHE A 76 12.96 1.94 -8.68
C PHE A 76 11.81 2.81 -9.20
N ASN A 77 12.05 3.55 -10.28
CA ASN A 77 11.04 4.39 -10.94
C ASN A 77 9.86 3.55 -11.43
N ALA A 78 10.10 2.38 -12.03
CA ALA A 78 9.01 1.50 -12.45
C ALA A 78 8.10 1.10 -11.27
N VAL A 79 8.66 0.81 -10.09
CA VAL A 79 7.89 0.40 -8.91
C VAL A 79 7.13 1.57 -8.28
N PHE A 80 7.81 2.67 -7.98
CA PHE A 80 7.22 3.77 -7.20
C PHE A 80 6.34 4.69 -8.05
N SER A 81 6.77 4.98 -9.28
CA SER A 81 6.07 5.89 -10.17
C SER A 81 4.84 5.28 -10.83
N THR A 82 4.63 3.97 -10.72
CA THR A 82 3.43 3.28 -11.23
C THR A 82 2.67 2.50 -10.14
N MET A 83 3.00 2.75 -8.88
CA MET A 83 2.53 1.98 -7.73
C MET A 83 1.00 1.87 -7.64
N SER A 84 0.26 2.94 -7.95
CA SER A 84 -1.19 2.93 -7.89
C SER A 84 -1.83 1.98 -8.90
N LEU A 85 -1.19 1.74 -10.05
CA LEU A 85 -1.65 0.75 -11.02
C LEU A 85 -1.59 -0.65 -10.41
N PHE A 86 -0.45 -1.03 -9.85
CA PHE A 86 -0.28 -2.34 -9.22
C PHE A 86 -1.20 -2.52 -8.00
N ILE A 87 -1.29 -1.49 -7.14
CA ILE A 87 -2.16 -1.55 -5.95
C ILE A 87 -3.63 -1.64 -6.36
N SER A 88 -4.10 -0.92 -7.38
CA SER A 88 -5.49 -1.02 -7.85
C SER A 88 -5.87 -2.45 -8.25
N PHE A 89 -4.98 -3.12 -9.00
CA PHE A 89 -5.17 -4.51 -9.41
C PHE A 89 -5.13 -5.45 -8.20
N LEU A 90 -4.11 -5.33 -7.35
CA LEU A 90 -3.89 -6.25 -6.24
C LEU A 90 -4.98 -6.16 -5.16
N VAL A 91 -5.50 -4.96 -4.87
CA VAL A 91 -6.61 -4.79 -3.93
C VAL A 91 -7.87 -5.47 -4.45
N ALA A 92 -8.22 -5.24 -5.72
CA ALA A 92 -9.36 -5.90 -6.35
C ALA A 92 -9.19 -7.43 -6.41
N TYR A 93 -7.99 -7.90 -6.75
CA TYR A 93 -7.64 -9.32 -6.76
C TYR A 93 -7.88 -9.97 -5.39
N ARG A 94 -7.38 -9.34 -4.32
CA ARG A 94 -7.52 -9.86 -2.95
C ARG A 94 -8.96 -9.81 -2.44
N LEU A 95 -9.71 -8.76 -2.80
CA LEU A 95 -11.12 -8.67 -2.44
C LEU A 95 -11.98 -9.71 -3.19
N ALA A 96 -11.71 -9.92 -4.49
CA ALA A 96 -12.38 -10.95 -5.28
C ALA A 96 -12.08 -12.36 -4.78
N GLU A 97 -10.84 -12.62 -4.33
CA GLU A 97 -10.44 -13.87 -3.68
C GLU A 97 -11.30 -14.17 -2.44
N HIS A 98 -11.53 -13.16 -1.60
CA HIS A 98 -12.43 -13.31 -0.44
C HIS A 98 -13.87 -13.65 -0.83
N TYR A 99 -14.33 -13.17 -1.99
CA TYR A 99 -15.65 -13.45 -2.51
C TYR A 99 -15.78 -14.77 -3.30
N GLY A 100 -14.66 -15.47 -3.56
CA GLY A 100 -14.66 -16.61 -4.48
C GLY A 100 -15.06 -16.22 -5.92
N SER A 101 -14.86 -14.95 -6.29
CA SER A 101 -15.14 -14.43 -7.63
C SER A 101 -13.90 -14.54 -8.53
N ASP A 102 -14.06 -14.22 -9.82
CA ASP A 102 -12.94 -14.19 -10.77
C ASP A 102 -11.98 -13.04 -10.41
N ARG A 103 -10.82 -13.44 -9.89
CA ARG A 103 -9.80 -12.54 -9.36
C ARG A 103 -9.12 -11.74 -10.45
N ILE A 104 -8.87 -12.35 -11.61
CA ILE A 104 -8.18 -11.71 -12.72
C ILE A 104 -9.12 -10.68 -13.36
N SER A 105 -10.37 -11.05 -13.64
CA SER A 105 -11.34 -10.10 -14.19
C SER A 105 -11.60 -8.91 -13.26
N CYS A 106 -11.71 -9.12 -11.94
CA CYS A 106 -11.87 -8.01 -10.99
C CYS A 106 -10.61 -7.12 -10.95
N GLY A 107 -9.42 -7.72 -10.97
CA GLY A 107 -8.16 -6.98 -11.01
C GLY A 107 -8.02 -6.10 -12.26
N ILE A 108 -8.26 -6.68 -13.44
CA ILE A 108 -8.23 -5.96 -14.72
C ILE A 108 -9.30 -4.85 -14.74
N LEU A 109 -10.51 -5.15 -14.29
CA LEU A 109 -11.60 -4.16 -14.24
C LEU A 109 -11.24 -2.97 -13.34
N ALA A 110 -10.65 -3.22 -12.17
CA ALA A 110 -10.22 -2.15 -11.27
C ALA A 110 -9.10 -1.30 -11.89
N LEU A 111 -8.14 -1.93 -12.57
CA LEU A 111 -7.07 -1.23 -13.29
C LEU A 111 -7.64 -0.36 -14.42
N VAL A 112 -8.52 -0.91 -15.26
CA VAL A 112 -9.18 -0.17 -16.35
C VAL A 112 -10.01 0.98 -15.78
N SER A 113 -10.76 0.74 -14.70
CA SER A 113 -11.56 1.78 -14.05
C SER A 113 -10.70 2.90 -13.49
N PHE A 114 -9.55 2.56 -12.87
CA PHE A 114 -8.58 3.54 -12.42
C PHE A 114 -8.04 4.37 -13.59
N LEU A 115 -7.67 3.73 -14.69
CA LEU A 115 -7.19 4.40 -15.90
C LEU A 115 -8.26 5.29 -16.56
N ILE A 116 -9.54 4.91 -16.51
CA ILE A 116 -10.64 5.77 -16.98
C ILE A 116 -10.70 7.04 -16.12
N LEU A 117 -10.52 6.94 -14.80
CA LEU A 117 -10.52 8.10 -13.90
C LEU A 117 -9.28 8.98 -14.02
N THR A 118 -8.15 8.41 -14.47
CA THR A 118 -6.89 9.14 -14.64
C THR A 118 -6.92 10.03 -15.87
N PRO A 119 -6.59 11.33 -15.74
CA PRO A 119 -6.57 12.24 -16.87
C PRO A 119 -5.41 11.91 -17.82
N PHE A 120 -5.69 12.02 -19.12
CA PHE A 120 -4.67 12.04 -20.17
C PHE A 120 -4.56 13.48 -20.67
N ILE A 121 -3.38 14.08 -20.54
CA ILE A 121 -3.15 15.47 -20.92
C ILE A 121 -2.51 15.54 -22.31
N LYS A 122 -2.88 16.56 -23.09
CA LYS A 122 -2.22 16.85 -24.36
C LYS A 122 -1.12 17.88 -24.13
N VAL A 123 0.12 17.52 -24.44
CA VAL A 123 1.26 18.43 -24.37
C VAL A 123 1.44 19.06 -25.74
N ALA A 124 1.11 20.35 -25.84
CA ALA A 124 1.15 21.11 -27.09
C ALA A 124 2.59 21.24 -27.64
N ASP A 125 3.57 21.38 -26.75
CA ASP A 125 4.97 21.66 -27.11
C ASP A 125 5.67 20.51 -27.85
N ASN A 126 5.08 19.31 -27.87
CA ASN A 126 5.62 18.14 -28.58
C ASN A 126 4.70 17.65 -29.72
N GLY A 127 3.94 18.54 -30.37
CA GLY A 127 3.06 18.15 -31.48
C GLY A 127 1.72 17.53 -31.05
N GLY A 128 1.26 17.85 -29.83
CA GLY A 128 -0.05 17.41 -29.33
C GLY A 128 -0.08 15.97 -28.82
N ILE A 129 1.05 15.45 -28.31
CA ILE A 129 1.13 14.11 -27.75
C ILE A 129 0.23 14.00 -26.52
N THR A 130 -0.57 12.93 -26.48
CA THR A 130 -1.35 12.55 -25.31
C THR A 130 -0.44 11.79 -24.35
N VAL A 131 -0.23 12.33 -23.16
CA VAL A 131 0.60 11.73 -22.10
C VAL A 131 -0.24 11.50 -20.84
N MET A 132 0.17 10.49 -20.06
CA MET A 132 -0.41 10.22 -18.76
C MET A 132 0.53 10.80 -17.68
N PRO A 133 0.03 11.69 -16.80
CA PRO A 133 0.85 12.21 -15.71
C PRO A 133 1.26 11.08 -14.76
N VAL A 134 2.57 10.90 -14.62
CA VAL A 134 3.15 9.88 -13.74
C VAL A 134 2.75 10.11 -12.27
N GLU A 135 2.49 11.35 -11.89
CA GLU A 135 2.02 11.76 -10.57
C GLU A 135 0.79 10.96 -10.10
N TRP A 136 -0.24 10.84 -10.96
CA TRP A 136 -1.49 10.17 -10.61
C TRP A 136 -1.41 8.65 -10.61
N ILE A 137 -0.45 8.08 -11.32
CA ILE A 137 -0.24 6.62 -11.34
C ILE A 137 0.83 6.16 -10.33
N GLY A 138 1.59 7.09 -9.75
CA GLY A 138 2.53 6.87 -8.67
C GLY A 138 1.86 6.85 -7.29
N THR A 139 2.54 7.33 -6.25
CA THR A 139 2.06 7.25 -4.86
C THR A 139 0.88 8.16 -4.54
N LYS A 140 0.74 9.32 -5.21
CA LYS A 140 -0.41 10.23 -4.98
C LYS A 140 -1.77 9.62 -5.37
N GLY A 141 -1.78 8.73 -6.36
CA GLY A 141 -3.00 8.03 -6.80
C GLY A 141 -3.49 6.93 -5.86
N LEU A 142 -2.75 6.60 -4.79
CA LEU A 142 -2.99 5.39 -4.00
C LEU A 142 -4.38 5.36 -3.37
N PHE A 143 -4.88 6.50 -2.90
CA PHE A 143 -6.22 6.60 -2.32
C PHE A 143 -7.31 6.32 -3.36
N VAL A 144 -7.20 6.87 -4.57
CA VAL A 144 -8.14 6.60 -5.66
C VAL A 144 -8.07 5.14 -6.08
N ALA A 145 -6.85 4.58 -6.19
CA ALA A 145 -6.64 3.18 -6.51
C ALA A 145 -7.30 2.25 -5.48
N MET A 146 -7.08 2.47 -4.19
CA MET A 146 -7.65 1.65 -3.11
C MET A 146 -9.17 1.80 -3.01
N ILE A 147 -9.68 3.04 -2.94
CA ILE A 147 -11.12 3.27 -2.80
C ILE A 147 -11.86 2.76 -4.04
N GLY A 148 -11.37 3.12 -5.23
CA GLY A 148 -11.93 2.68 -6.50
C GLY A 148 -11.94 1.16 -6.64
N SER A 149 -10.81 0.50 -6.43
CA SER A 149 -10.72 -0.97 -6.55
C SER A 149 -11.68 -1.70 -5.61
N LEU A 150 -11.85 -1.22 -4.37
CA LEU A 150 -12.82 -1.77 -3.43
C LEU A 150 -14.26 -1.58 -3.95
N LEU A 151 -14.63 -0.37 -4.37
CA LEU A 151 -15.98 -0.05 -4.85
C LEU A 151 -16.34 -0.83 -6.12
N TRP A 152 -15.44 -0.86 -7.11
CA TRP A 152 -15.67 -1.53 -8.39
C TRP A 152 -15.74 -3.04 -8.24
N THR A 153 -14.91 -3.62 -7.38
CA THR A 153 -14.95 -5.06 -7.09
C THR A 153 -16.21 -5.45 -6.31
N GLU A 154 -16.62 -4.64 -5.32
CA GLU A 154 -17.88 -4.87 -4.60
C GLU A 154 -19.07 -4.83 -5.56
N LEU A 155 -19.15 -3.81 -6.41
CA LEU A 155 -20.22 -3.68 -7.40
C LEU A 155 -20.22 -4.85 -8.39
N PHE A 156 -19.06 -5.19 -8.95
CA PHE A 156 -18.92 -6.32 -9.88
C PHE A 156 -19.38 -7.65 -9.24
N CYS A 157 -18.88 -7.96 -8.05
CA CYS A 157 -19.27 -9.18 -7.32
C CYS A 157 -20.76 -9.17 -6.96
N TRP A 158 -21.31 -8.02 -6.60
CA TRP A 158 -22.74 -7.87 -6.32
C TRP A 158 -23.60 -8.13 -7.55
N LEU A 159 -23.24 -7.58 -8.72
CA LEU A 159 -23.94 -7.82 -9.99
C LEU A 159 -23.89 -9.30 -10.40
N LYS A 160 -22.72 -9.96 -10.25
CA LYS A 160 -22.61 -11.42 -10.47
C LYS A 160 -23.52 -12.23 -9.54
N ARG A 161 -23.55 -11.90 -8.23
CA ARG A 161 -24.45 -12.57 -7.26
C ARG A 161 -25.92 -12.38 -7.60
N LYS A 162 -26.29 -11.23 -8.18
CA LYS A 162 -27.65 -10.95 -8.67
C LYS A 162 -27.97 -11.64 -10.01
N LYS A 163 -27.06 -12.46 -10.54
CA LYS A 163 -27.21 -13.18 -11.82
C LYS A 163 -27.41 -12.25 -13.02
N LEU A 164 -26.91 -11.01 -12.94
CA LEU A 164 -26.85 -10.07 -14.06
C LEU A 164 -25.63 -10.39 -14.92
N VAL A 165 -25.66 -11.58 -15.53
CA VAL A 165 -24.55 -12.17 -16.28
C VAL A 165 -25.09 -12.79 -17.56
N ILE A 166 -24.27 -12.83 -18.61
CA ILE A 166 -24.60 -13.58 -19.82
C ILE A 166 -24.37 -15.06 -19.52
N LYS A 167 -25.41 -15.88 -19.66
CA LYS A 167 -25.33 -17.33 -19.46
C LYS A 167 -24.94 -18.02 -20.75
N MET A 168 -23.98 -18.93 -20.67
CA MET A 168 -23.57 -19.76 -21.79
C MET A 168 -24.31 -21.10 -21.82
N PRO A 169 -24.56 -21.68 -23.00
CA PRO A 169 -25.08 -23.04 -23.13
C PRO A 169 -24.15 -24.10 -22.53
N GLU A 170 -24.72 -25.27 -22.23
CA GLU A 170 -23.95 -26.46 -21.86
C GLU A 170 -23.04 -26.88 -23.03
N GLY A 171 -21.75 -27.09 -22.74
CA GLY A 171 -20.72 -27.42 -23.75
C GLY A 171 -19.67 -26.34 -23.99
N VAL A 172 -19.88 -25.11 -23.49
CA VAL A 172 -18.89 -24.03 -23.58
C VAL A 172 -17.79 -24.20 -22.50
N PRO A 173 -16.49 -24.07 -22.82
CA PRO A 173 -15.42 -24.19 -21.84
C PRO A 173 -15.54 -23.19 -20.66
N PRO A 174 -15.19 -23.57 -19.42
CA PRO A 174 -15.37 -22.73 -18.23
C PRO A 174 -14.76 -21.32 -18.33
N ALA A 175 -13.58 -21.19 -18.96
CA ALA A 175 -12.93 -19.90 -19.15
C ALA A 175 -13.74 -18.93 -20.02
N VAL A 176 -14.43 -19.44 -21.04
CA VAL A 176 -15.29 -18.64 -21.93
C VAL A 176 -16.56 -18.24 -21.19
N GLN A 177 -17.12 -19.15 -20.38
CA GLN A 177 -18.29 -18.83 -19.56
C GLN A 177 -18.01 -17.68 -18.59
N GLU A 178 -16.87 -17.71 -17.88
CA GLU A 178 -16.48 -16.63 -16.96
C GLU A 178 -16.28 -15.29 -17.66
N SER A 179 -15.62 -15.29 -18.83
CA SER A 179 -15.37 -14.07 -19.61
C SER A 179 -16.68 -13.37 -20.03
N PHE A 180 -17.67 -14.13 -20.49
CA PHE A 180 -18.96 -13.55 -20.87
C PHE A 180 -19.85 -13.23 -19.68
N ALA A 181 -19.76 -14.02 -18.59
CA ALA A 181 -20.46 -13.71 -17.35
C ALA A 181 -19.98 -12.37 -16.75
N ALA A 182 -18.72 -12.00 -16.97
CA ALA A 182 -18.15 -10.73 -16.55
C ALA A 182 -18.58 -9.52 -17.40
N LEU A 183 -19.11 -9.72 -18.61
CA LEU A 183 -19.32 -8.63 -19.59
C LEU A 183 -20.32 -7.56 -19.10
N ILE A 184 -21.52 -7.97 -18.66
CA ILE A 184 -22.55 -7.04 -18.17
C ILE A 184 -22.06 -6.34 -16.89
N PRO A 185 -21.54 -7.04 -15.86
CA PRO A 185 -21.00 -6.39 -14.68
C PRO A 185 -19.89 -5.39 -14.99
N ALA A 186 -18.96 -5.74 -15.89
CA ALA A 186 -17.87 -4.85 -16.30
C ALA A 186 -18.39 -3.61 -17.04
N LEU A 187 -19.36 -3.77 -17.96
CA LEU A 187 -19.98 -2.66 -18.68
C LEU A 187 -20.62 -1.65 -17.73
N VAL A 188 -21.40 -2.13 -16.76
CA VAL A 188 -22.07 -1.28 -15.76
C VAL A 188 -21.03 -0.49 -14.95
N VAL A 189 -19.99 -1.16 -14.48
CA VAL A 189 -18.90 -0.52 -13.72
C VAL A 189 -18.21 0.55 -14.58
N MET A 190 -17.81 0.23 -15.82
CA MET A 190 -17.11 1.18 -16.69
C MET A 190 -17.97 2.41 -17.05
N ILE A 191 -19.27 2.23 -17.28
CA ILE A 191 -20.19 3.35 -17.54
C ILE A 191 -20.29 4.26 -16.31
N LEU A 192 -20.41 3.69 -15.11
CA LEU A 192 -20.48 4.47 -13.88
C LEU A 192 -19.17 5.23 -13.63
N VAL A 193 -18.03 4.58 -13.85
CA VAL A 193 -16.71 5.20 -13.71
C VAL A 193 -16.54 6.36 -14.69
N LEU A 194 -16.97 6.19 -15.95
CA LEU A 194 -16.96 7.25 -16.95
C LEU A 194 -17.88 8.41 -16.56
N ALA A 195 -19.09 8.12 -16.08
CA ALA A 195 -20.02 9.14 -15.61
C ALA A 195 -19.45 9.95 -14.44
N ILE A 196 -18.75 9.28 -13.51
CA ILE A 196 -18.05 9.94 -12.40
C ILE A 196 -16.95 10.87 -12.93
N ARG A 197 -16.12 10.41 -13.87
CA ARG A 197 -15.09 11.26 -14.49
C ARG A 197 -15.69 12.50 -15.13
N ILE A 198 -16.71 12.34 -15.98
CA ILE A 198 -17.39 13.47 -16.64
C ILE A 198 -18.00 14.42 -15.59
N GLY A 199 -18.56 13.88 -14.51
CA GLY A 199 -19.05 14.68 -13.39
C GLY A 199 -17.96 15.56 -12.78
N PHE A 200 -16.78 15.01 -12.49
CA PHE A 200 -15.66 15.76 -11.90
C PHE A 200 -15.02 16.77 -12.86
N GLU A 201 -15.04 16.53 -14.17
CA GLU A 201 -14.57 17.48 -15.19
C GLU A 201 -15.32 18.83 -15.12
N ASN A 202 -16.54 18.83 -14.57
CA ASN A 202 -17.37 20.03 -14.39
C ASN A 202 -17.29 20.65 -12.97
N THR A 203 -16.38 20.17 -12.13
CA THR A 203 -16.16 20.69 -10.77
C THR A 203 -14.87 21.50 -10.67
N HIS A 204 -14.69 22.28 -9.59
CA HIS A 204 -13.44 23.03 -9.37
C HIS A 204 -12.21 22.13 -9.18
N TYR A 205 -12.40 20.86 -8.83
CA TYR A 205 -11.32 19.88 -8.74
C TYR A 205 -10.86 19.34 -10.11
N GLN A 206 -11.70 19.44 -11.14
CA GLN A 206 -11.51 18.92 -12.51
C GLN A 206 -11.34 17.40 -12.64
N THR A 207 -10.80 16.71 -11.64
CA THR A 207 -10.59 15.26 -11.63
C THR A 207 -10.95 14.67 -10.27
N ILE A 208 -11.39 13.42 -10.26
CA ILE A 208 -11.59 12.68 -9.00
C ILE A 208 -10.29 12.52 -8.22
N HIS A 209 -9.16 12.44 -8.94
CA HIS A 209 -7.83 12.35 -8.35
C HIS A 209 -7.52 13.55 -7.49
N GLN A 210 -7.71 14.76 -8.02
CA GLN A 210 -7.53 15.99 -7.26
C GLN A 210 -8.51 16.06 -6.08
N PHE A 211 -9.78 15.72 -6.30
CA PHE A 211 -10.79 15.74 -5.24
C PHE A 211 -10.42 14.83 -4.07
N ILE A 212 -10.13 13.55 -4.34
CA ILE A 212 -9.77 12.58 -3.31
C ILE A 212 -8.45 12.99 -2.66
N TYR A 213 -7.50 13.52 -3.42
CA TYR A 213 -6.24 13.99 -2.88
C TYR A 213 -6.46 15.12 -1.86
N GLU A 214 -7.15 16.19 -2.23
CA GLU A 214 -7.35 17.36 -1.37
C GLU A 214 -8.31 17.10 -0.20
N VAL A 215 -9.39 16.36 -0.43
CA VAL A 215 -10.48 16.20 0.56
C VAL A 215 -10.23 15.02 1.49
N VAL A 216 -9.55 13.98 1.01
CA VAL A 216 -9.35 12.75 1.79
C VAL A 216 -7.87 12.53 2.10
N ALA A 217 -7.00 12.47 1.09
CA ALA A 217 -5.61 12.10 1.29
C ALA A 217 -4.86 13.13 2.12
N THR A 218 -4.90 14.43 1.78
CA THR A 218 -4.17 15.49 2.48
C THR A 218 -4.58 15.61 3.95
N PRO A 219 -5.86 15.67 4.33
CA PRO A 219 -6.24 15.79 5.75
C PRO A 219 -5.89 14.53 6.55
N VAL A 220 -6.12 13.34 5.99
CA VAL A 220 -5.78 12.07 6.64
C VAL A 220 -4.27 11.93 6.80
N ARG A 221 -3.49 12.33 5.79
CA ARG A 221 -2.03 12.40 5.83
C ARG A 221 -1.56 13.36 6.91
N HIS A 222 -2.04 14.60 6.88
CA HIS A 222 -1.66 15.62 7.86
C HIS A 222 -1.89 15.16 9.30
N PHE A 223 -3.05 14.56 9.59
CA PHE A 223 -3.34 14.01 10.90
C PHE A 223 -2.50 12.76 11.21
N GLY A 224 -2.47 11.79 10.31
CA GLY A 224 -1.82 10.49 10.50
C GLY A 224 -0.30 10.57 10.62
N THR A 225 0.31 11.61 10.06
CA THR A 225 1.75 11.86 10.12
C THR A 225 2.11 13.02 11.05
N SER A 226 1.15 13.54 11.82
CA SER A 226 1.42 14.46 12.93
C SER A 226 2.09 13.74 14.09
N TYR A 227 2.70 14.48 15.02
CA TYR A 227 3.25 13.91 16.26
C TYR A 227 2.20 13.10 17.02
N PHE A 228 0.99 13.65 17.16
CA PHE A 228 -0.11 12.96 17.84
C PHE A 228 -0.57 11.71 17.07
N GLY A 229 -0.69 11.79 15.74
CA GLY A 229 -1.02 10.65 14.89
C GLY A 229 0.01 9.52 14.98
N ALA A 230 1.30 9.87 15.01
CA ALA A 230 2.39 8.91 15.19
C ALA A 230 2.34 8.24 16.57
N LEU A 231 2.11 9.01 17.64
CA LEU A 231 1.89 8.44 18.98
C LEU A 231 0.71 7.48 19.00
N MET A 232 -0.43 7.88 18.44
CA MET A 232 -1.62 7.03 18.37
C MET A 232 -1.36 5.76 17.58
N THR A 233 -0.54 5.82 16.54
CA THR A 233 -0.13 4.64 15.76
C THR A 233 0.69 3.67 16.62
N VAL A 234 1.71 4.17 17.34
CA VAL A 234 2.54 3.35 18.25
C VAL A 234 1.71 2.74 19.38
N PHE A 235 0.85 3.54 20.02
CA PHE A 235 -0.02 3.04 21.09
C PHE A 235 -0.99 1.98 20.58
N SER A 236 -1.63 2.22 19.43
CA SER A 236 -2.57 1.26 18.84
C SER A 236 -1.88 -0.06 18.55
N ILE A 237 -0.69 -0.03 17.94
CA ILE A 237 0.04 -1.25 17.60
C ILE A 237 0.47 -1.98 18.86
N THR A 238 1.09 -1.29 19.82
CA THR A 238 1.59 -1.88 21.06
C THR A 238 0.48 -2.46 21.93
N ILE A 239 -0.64 -1.75 22.11
CA ILE A 239 -1.78 -2.21 22.90
C ILE A 239 -2.38 -3.46 22.27
N LEU A 240 -2.59 -3.46 20.96
CA LEU A 240 -3.18 -4.61 20.28
C LEU A 240 -2.24 -5.83 20.29
N TRP A 241 -0.93 -5.61 20.18
CA TRP A 241 0.06 -6.68 20.36
C TRP A 241 0.05 -7.23 21.79
N SER A 242 -0.19 -6.39 22.80
CA SER A 242 -0.25 -6.82 24.21
C SER A 242 -1.41 -7.77 24.51
N VAL A 243 -2.48 -7.74 23.69
CA VAL A 243 -3.62 -8.66 23.76
C VAL A 243 -3.54 -9.80 22.73
N GLY A 244 -2.37 -10.01 22.12
CA GLY A 244 -2.14 -11.13 21.19
C GLY A 244 -2.62 -10.90 19.75
N ILE A 245 -3.00 -9.68 19.37
CA ILE A 245 -3.43 -9.35 18.01
C ILE A 245 -2.26 -8.74 17.25
N ASN A 246 -1.85 -9.36 16.12
CA ASN A 246 -0.83 -8.79 15.22
C ASN A 246 -1.38 -7.57 14.47
N SER A 247 -1.44 -6.46 15.19
CA SER A 247 -1.97 -5.18 14.76
C SER A 247 -1.06 -4.42 13.80
N GLY A 248 0.23 -4.73 13.77
CA GLY A 248 1.14 -4.16 12.79
C GLY A 248 0.60 -4.40 11.37
N SER A 249 0.15 -5.63 11.10
CA SER A 249 -0.47 -5.96 9.83
C SER A 249 -1.79 -5.20 9.55
N MET A 250 -2.59 -4.93 10.59
CA MET A 250 -3.89 -4.26 10.46
C MET A 250 -3.73 -2.74 10.26
N VAL A 251 -2.90 -2.10 11.09
CA VAL A 251 -2.66 -0.65 11.07
C VAL A 251 -1.84 -0.26 9.83
N ASN A 252 -0.89 -1.10 9.41
CA ASN A 252 -0.12 -0.85 8.18
C ASN A 252 -1.01 -0.82 6.93
N GLY A 253 -2.11 -1.57 6.89
CA GLY A 253 -3.06 -1.49 5.76
C GLY A 253 -3.71 -0.11 5.59
N ILE A 254 -3.76 0.71 6.65
CA ILE A 254 -4.40 2.02 6.67
C ILE A 254 -3.36 3.15 6.56
N ILE A 255 -2.27 3.06 7.31
CA ILE A 255 -1.33 4.16 7.48
C ILE A 255 -0.19 4.11 6.43
N ARG A 256 0.16 2.92 5.92
CA ARG A 256 1.27 2.77 4.96
C ARG A 256 1.14 3.60 3.67
N PRO A 257 -0.05 3.79 3.07
CA PRO A 257 -0.20 4.71 1.94
C PRO A 257 0.30 6.13 2.27
N LEU A 258 0.05 6.60 3.50
CA LEU A 258 0.47 7.93 3.98
C LEU A 258 2.00 8.00 4.12
N TRP A 259 2.60 6.96 4.70
CA TRP A 259 4.04 6.87 4.86
C TRP A 259 4.77 6.78 3.53
N MET A 260 4.20 6.07 2.56
CA MET A 260 4.80 5.92 1.24
C MET A 260 4.85 7.26 0.51
N GLU A 261 3.79 8.07 0.61
CA GLU A 261 3.77 9.42 0.04
C GLU A 261 4.81 10.33 0.71
N ASN A 262 4.90 10.31 2.06
CA ASN A 262 5.97 11.02 2.79
C ASN A 262 7.37 10.58 2.34
N GLN A 263 7.56 9.29 2.11
CA GLN A 263 8.83 8.73 1.65
C GLN A 263 9.17 9.22 0.24
N THR A 264 8.21 9.24 -0.68
CA THR A 264 8.43 9.78 -2.04
C THR A 264 8.79 11.27 -1.99
N ASP A 265 8.08 12.08 -1.19
CA ASP A 265 8.40 13.50 -1.02
C ASP A 265 9.81 13.71 -0.46
N ASN A 266 10.21 12.89 0.52
CA ASN A 266 11.55 12.93 1.08
C ASN A 266 12.63 12.52 0.05
N ILE A 267 12.38 11.48 -0.75
CA ILE A 267 13.30 11.07 -1.82
C ILE A 267 13.47 12.20 -2.84
N ALA A 268 12.37 12.81 -3.28
CA ALA A 268 12.41 13.95 -4.20
C ALA A 268 13.19 15.14 -3.62
N ALA A 269 13.01 15.43 -2.33
CA ALA A 269 13.78 16.47 -1.63
C ALA A 269 15.28 16.17 -1.59
N ILE A 270 15.67 14.93 -1.26
CA ILE A 270 17.07 14.49 -1.22
C ILE A 270 17.71 14.61 -2.62
N GLN A 271 17.01 14.13 -3.65
CA GLN A 271 17.47 14.22 -5.04
C GLN A 271 17.61 15.68 -5.52
N ALA A 272 16.75 16.58 -5.04
CA ALA A 272 16.85 18.01 -5.29
C ALA A 272 17.90 18.72 -4.41
N GLY A 273 18.59 18.01 -3.51
CA GLY A 273 19.59 18.57 -2.61
C GLY A 273 19.02 19.45 -1.49
N VAL A 274 17.72 19.30 -1.17
CA VAL A 274 17.05 20.04 -0.11
C VAL A 274 16.70 19.14 1.07
N THR A 275 16.45 19.75 2.24
CA THR A 275 16.14 19.01 3.46
C THR A 275 14.82 18.23 3.32
N PRO A 276 14.78 16.93 3.66
CA PRO A 276 13.54 16.15 3.65
C PRO A 276 12.46 16.78 4.54
N PRO A 277 11.24 17.02 4.03
CA PRO A 277 10.20 17.72 4.78
C PRO A 277 9.50 16.86 5.84
N HIS A 278 9.53 15.53 5.74
CA HIS A 278 8.71 14.64 6.57
C HIS A 278 9.55 13.77 7.51
N ILE A 279 9.22 13.78 8.80
CA ILE A 279 9.85 12.91 9.80
C ILE A 279 9.16 11.54 9.87
N ILE A 280 7.83 11.53 9.81
CA ILE A 280 7.02 10.31 9.98
C ILE A 280 6.96 9.54 8.66
N THR A 281 7.82 8.54 8.50
CA THR A 281 7.83 7.58 7.39
C THR A 281 7.72 6.15 7.93
N GLU A 282 7.64 5.13 7.06
CA GLU A 282 7.64 3.72 7.48
C GLU A 282 8.92 3.41 8.26
N GLN A 283 10.07 3.88 7.78
CA GLN A 283 11.38 3.64 8.38
C GLN A 283 11.55 4.32 9.75
N PHE A 284 10.85 5.43 10.01
CA PHE A 284 10.81 6.04 11.34
C PHE A 284 10.25 5.05 12.38
N PHE A 285 9.19 4.32 12.04
CA PHE A 285 8.64 3.32 12.94
C PHE A 285 9.47 2.05 13.01
N ASP A 286 10.11 1.63 11.91
CA ASP A 286 11.06 0.51 11.92
C ASP A 286 12.22 0.77 12.91
N MET A 287 12.64 2.04 13.07
CA MET A 287 13.62 2.44 14.09
C MET A 287 13.08 2.43 15.52
N ILE A 288 11.77 2.64 15.73
CA ILE A 288 11.13 2.54 17.05
C ILE A 288 10.96 1.07 17.45
N TRP A 289 10.55 0.25 16.49
CA TRP A 289 10.21 -1.16 16.68
C TRP A 289 11.42 -2.09 16.49
N MET A 290 12.52 -1.74 17.16
CA MET A 290 13.77 -2.51 17.07
C MET A 290 13.60 -3.93 17.61
N GLY A 291 13.72 -4.91 16.71
CA GLY A 291 13.62 -6.33 17.03
C GLY A 291 12.21 -6.91 17.05
N GLY A 292 11.19 -6.19 16.54
CA GLY A 292 9.85 -6.73 16.39
C GLY A 292 8.76 -5.77 16.86
N ALA A 293 8.04 -6.11 17.93
CA ALA A 293 7.00 -5.25 18.50
C ALA A 293 7.54 -4.47 19.71
N GLY A 294 7.71 -3.17 19.56
CA GLY A 294 8.42 -2.34 20.54
C GLY A 294 9.94 -2.51 20.43
N ALA A 295 10.68 -2.22 21.49
CA ALA A 295 12.13 -2.41 21.54
C ALA A 295 12.51 -3.85 21.98
N THR A 296 11.94 -4.87 21.34
CA THR A 296 12.14 -6.27 21.75
C THR A 296 13.61 -6.68 21.72
N LEU A 297 14.42 -6.12 20.81
CA LEU A 297 15.85 -6.43 20.73
C LEU A 297 16.59 -6.09 22.01
N SER A 298 16.32 -4.91 22.60
CA SER A 298 16.99 -4.50 23.84
C SER A 298 16.56 -5.37 25.01
N LEU A 299 15.30 -5.81 25.04
CA LEU A 299 14.80 -6.77 26.02
C LEU A 299 15.50 -8.14 25.89
N VAL A 300 15.66 -8.65 24.67
CA VAL A 300 16.37 -9.92 24.41
C VAL A 300 17.83 -9.83 24.87
N ILE A 301 18.52 -8.73 24.55
CA ILE A 301 19.89 -8.48 25.02
C ILE A 301 19.94 -8.45 26.55
N ALA A 302 19.01 -7.74 27.20
CA ALA A 302 18.94 -7.70 28.66
C ALA A 302 18.70 -9.08 29.27
N MET A 303 17.85 -9.91 28.67
CA MET A 303 17.64 -11.29 29.11
C MET A 303 18.88 -12.17 28.93
N LEU A 304 19.62 -12.02 27.82
CA LEU A 304 20.86 -12.78 27.60
C LEU A 304 21.94 -12.44 28.64
N ILE A 305 22.04 -11.17 29.05
CA ILE A 305 23.08 -10.71 29.99
C ILE A 305 22.68 -10.96 31.45
N PHE A 306 21.43 -10.63 31.83
CA PHE A 306 21.04 -10.53 33.24
C PHE A 306 20.08 -11.63 33.71
N ALA A 307 19.42 -12.38 32.81
CA ALA A 307 18.47 -13.38 33.26
C ALA A 307 19.17 -14.49 34.05
N ARG A 308 18.61 -14.84 35.22
CA ARG A 308 19.06 -15.97 36.05
C ARG A 308 18.24 -17.24 35.81
N SER A 309 17.00 -17.09 35.34
CA SER A 309 16.10 -18.20 35.01
C SER A 309 16.55 -18.93 33.75
N LYS A 310 16.56 -20.28 33.80
CA LYS A 310 16.84 -21.13 32.63
C LYS A 310 15.84 -20.88 31.50
N SER A 311 14.55 -20.79 31.83
CA SER A 311 13.48 -20.55 30.85
C SER A 311 13.65 -19.21 30.13
N MET A 312 13.95 -18.12 30.85
CA MET A 312 14.17 -16.82 30.20
C MET A 312 15.43 -16.81 29.32
N ARG A 313 16.49 -17.52 29.70
CA ARG A 313 17.69 -17.67 28.88
C ARG A 313 17.43 -18.46 27.60
N GLU A 314 16.61 -19.51 27.67
CA GLU A 314 16.21 -20.27 26.48
C GLU A 314 15.36 -19.42 25.53
N VAL A 315 14.36 -18.69 26.05
CA VAL A 315 13.55 -17.76 25.25
C VAL A 315 14.44 -16.70 24.59
N ALA A 316 15.40 -16.13 25.31
CA ALA A 316 16.30 -15.13 24.76
C ALA A 316 17.28 -15.70 23.71
N ARG A 317 17.73 -16.95 23.88
CA ARG A 317 18.57 -17.64 22.88
C ARG A 317 17.79 -17.94 21.60
N LEU A 318 16.58 -18.46 21.73
CA LEU A 318 15.70 -18.76 20.59
C LEU A 318 15.27 -17.47 19.87
N GLY A 319 14.85 -16.45 20.63
CA GLY A 319 14.39 -15.17 20.09
C GLY A 319 15.51 -14.27 19.56
N GLY A 320 16.74 -14.37 20.09
CA GLY A 320 17.86 -13.55 19.67
C GLY A 320 18.55 -14.02 18.38
N TRP A 321 18.45 -15.31 18.06
CA TRP A 321 19.16 -15.88 16.91
C TRP A 321 18.26 -16.46 15.82
N GLY A 322 16.96 -16.65 16.05
CA GLY A 322 16.01 -17.03 14.98
C GLY A 322 16.43 -18.23 14.11
N ILE A 323 17.37 -19.05 14.59
CA ILE A 323 17.89 -20.24 13.94
C ILE A 323 17.88 -21.30 15.03
N GLY A 324 16.82 -22.11 15.04
CA GLY A 324 16.97 -23.46 15.52
C GLY A 324 18.01 -24.14 14.64
N LEU A 325 18.95 -24.83 15.29
CA LEU A 325 19.75 -25.88 14.66
C LEU A 325 18.86 -26.82 13.84
#